data_AF-W7T5N1-F1
#
_entry.id   AF-W7T5N1-F1
#
_cell.length_a   1.000
_cell.length_b   1.000
_cell.length_c   1.000
_cell.angle_alpha   90.00
_cell.angle_beta   90.00
_cell.angle_gamma   90.00
#
_symmetry.space_group_name_H-M   'P 1'
#
loop_
_entity.id
_entity.type
_entity.pdbx_description
1 polymer ?
#
loop_
_entity_poly.entity_id
_entity_poly.type
_entity_poly.pdbx_seq_one_letter_code
_entity_poly.pdbx_strand_id
1 'polypeptide(L)'
;MWHASMEVNMAVRFRLGSYTPVEGDPLGRSSVGFFPRMTEEEAWKAGRGCWKMSAEKLPRVRFALVVAEGAVRAVAEVTDFTAHGDRVALEGSLLGAGHPMYDAYIGQPDPVDNGSMNPVGYVALPEEQQFLMRACACGCGATSERDFLPGHETRAIMDRVREHFDGNPLKFVQWIDNTLASAAIVSGRQPS
;
A
#
# COMPACT_ATOMS: atom_id res chain seq x y z
N MET A 1 12.64 29.17 -10.58
CA MET A 1 13.09 28.28 -9.48
C MET A 1 12.14 27.09 -9.52
N TRP A 2 12.61 25.96 -10.04
CA TRP A 2 11.78 24.80 -10.34
C TRP A 2 11.36 24.14 -9.02
N HIS A 3 10.09 24.26 -8.64
CA HIS A 3 9.49 23.30 -7.73
C HIS A 3 9.41 21.99 -8.52
N ALA A 4 10.36 21.10 -8.31
CA ALA A 4 10.13 19.70 -8.61
C ALA A 4 9.04 19.24 -7.64
N SER A 5 7.78 19.36 -8.05
CA SER A 5 6.71 18.57 -7.46
C SER A 5 7.15 17.13 -7.60
N MET A 6 7.71 16.55 -6.55
CA MET A 6 7.79 15.11 -6.44
C MET A 6 6.33 14.67 -6.55
N GLU A 7 5.93 14.05 -7.67
CA GLU A 7 4.61 13.45 -7.79
C GLU A 7 4.47 12.43 -6.67
N VAL A 8 3.79 12.83 -5.59
CA VAL A 8 3.54 11.97 -4.44
C VAL A 8 2.36 11.08 -4.79
N ASN A 9 2.60 10.07 -5.61
CA ASN A 9 1.59 9.08 -5.95
C ASN A 9 1.31 8.23 -4.71
N MET A 10 0.20 8.48 -4.02
CA MET A 10 -0.28 7.64 -2.92
C MET A 10 -1.34 6.64 -3.38
N ALA A 11 -1.84 6.78 -4.61
CA ALA A 11 -2.80 5.85 -5.18
C ALA A 11 -2.16 4.82 -6.13
N VAL A 12 -2.65 3.58 -6.03
CA VAL A 12 -2.39 2.50 -6.98
C VAL A 12 -3.69 2.04 -7.63
N ARG A 13 -3.67 1.84 -8.95
CA ARG A 13 -4.76 1.27 -9.73
C ARG A 13 -4.45 -0.19 -10.07
N PHE A 14 -5.41 -1.08 -9.84
CA PHE A 14 -5.40 -2.47 -10.30
C PHE A 14 -6.49 -2.67 -11.35
N ARG A 15 -6.08 -3.06 -12.57
CA ARG A 15 -7.01 -3.41 -13.64
C ARG A 15 -7.28 -4.92 -13.61
N LEU A 16 -8.54 -5.28 -13.39
CA LEU A 16 -9.01 -6.65 -13.48
C LEU A 16 -9.33 -7.01 -14.93
N GLY A 17 -8.92 -8.23 -15.32
CA GLY A 17 -9.42 -8.89 -16.52
C GLY A 17 -10.77 -9.56 -16.28
N SER A 18 -11.24 -10.31 -17.27
CA SER A 18 -12.47 -11.10 -17.17
C SER A 18 -12.41 -12.13 -16.06
N TYR A 19 -13.55 -12.37 -15.41
CA TYR A 19 -13.69 -13.42 -14.40
C TYR A 19 -13.17 -14.77 -14.90
N THR A 20 -12.30 -15.39 -14.10
CA THR A 20 -11.68 -16.68 -14.41
C THR A 20 -11.60 -17.52 -13.14
N PRO A 21 -12.17 -18.74 -13.09
CA PRO A 21 -11.93 -19.69 -12.02
C PRO A 21 -10.44 -20.06 -11.93
N VAL A 22 -9.91 -20.21 -10.73
CA VAL A 22 -8.50 -20.58 -10.51
C VAL A 22 -8.36 -21.58 -9.36
N GLU A 23 -7.30 -22.37 -9.39
CA GLU A 23 -6.89 -23.26 -8.30
C GLU A 23 -5.52 -22.85 -7.78
N GLY A 24 -5.27 -23.05 -6.48
CA GLY A 24 -3.97 -22.77 -5.86
C GLY A 24 -3.59 -21.29 -5.81
N ASP A 25 -4.56 -20.38 -5.86
CA ASP A 25 -4.31 -18.94 -5.70
C ASP A 25 -3.64 -18.66 -4.33
N PRO A 26 -2.57 -17.83 -4.26
CA PRO A 26 -1.85 -17.56 -3.02
C PRO A 26 -2.70 -16.95 -1.89
N LEU A 27 -3.86 -16.38 -2.21
CA LEU A 27 -4.82 -15.82 -1.25
C LEU A 27 -6.01 -16.76 -1.00
N GLY A 28 -5.95 -18.01 -1.46
CA GLY A 28 -7.00 -19.01 -1.28
C GLY A 28 -8.27 -18.73 -2.07
N ARG A 29 -8.21 -17.91 -3.12
CA ARG A 29 -9.39 -17.55 -3.92
C ARG A 29 -9.73 -18.65 -4.92
N SER A 30 -11.03 -18.88 -5.13
CA SER A 30 -11.54 -19.78 -6.16
C SER A 30 -11.64 -19.12 -7.54
N SER A 31 -11.46 -17.80 -7.63
CA SER A 31 -11.59 -17.03 -8.86
C SER A 31 -10.83 -15.71 -8.79
N VAL A 32 -10.43 -15.21 -9.96
CA VAL A 32 -9.86 -13.87 -10.16
C VAL A 32 -10.61 -13.12 -11.26
N GLY A 33 -10.33 -11.83 -11.43
CA GLY A 33 -10.97 -11.00 -12.44
C GLY A 33 -12.34 -10.49 -12.00
N PHE A 34 -13.11 -9.98 -12.95
CA PHE A 34 -14.38 -9.27 -12.71
C PHE A 34 -15.51 -9.76 -13.63
N PHE A 35 -16.74 -9.66 -13.14
CA PHE A 35 -17.96 -9.70 -13.95
C PHE A 35 -18.95 -8.63 -13.47
N PRO A 36 -19.87 -8.13 -14.34
CA PRO A 36 -20.69 -6.93 -14.06
C PRO A 36 -21.57 -6.94 -12.81
N ARG A 37 -21.83 -8.10 -12.20
CA ARG A 37 -22.69 -8.25 -11.01
C ARG A 37 -21.91 -8.43 -9.71
N MET A 38 -20.58 -8.36 -9.75
CA MET A 38 -19.79 -8.32 -8.53
C MET A 38 -20.12 -7.07 -7.71
N THR A 39 -20.27 -7.28 -6.41
CA THR A 39 -20.29 -6.23 -5.41
C THR A 39 -18.93 -5.53 -5.32
N GLU A 40 -18.90 -4.37 -4.70
CA GLU A 40 -17.66 -3.64 -4.41
C GLU A 40 -16.68 -4.49 -3.57
N GLU A 41 -17.20 -5.26 -2.60
CA GLU A 41 -16.40 -6.13 -1.75
C GLU A 41 -15.80 -7.31 -2.54
N GLU A 42 -16.54 -7.88 -3.48
CA GLU A 42 -16.02 -8.91 -4.40
C GLU A 42 -14.97 -8.33 -5.35
N ALA A 43 -15.20 -7.14 -5.89
CA ALA A 43 -14.22 -6.42 -6.71
C ALA A 43 -12.95 -6.13 -5.91
N TRP A 44 -13.05 -5.70 -4.65
CA TRP A 44 -11.90 -5.51 -3.77
C TRP A 44 -11.16 -6.82 -3.48
N LYS A 45 -11.87 -7.90 -3.13
CA LYS A 45 -11.26 -9.23 -2.89
C LYS A 45 -10.53 -9.74 -4.15
N ALA A 46 -11.06 -9.50 -5.34
CA ALA A 46 -10.39 -9.82 -6.60
C ALA A 46 -9.19 -8.89 -6.85
N GLY A 47 -9.34 -7.59 -6.60
CA GLY A 47 -8.37 -6.53 -6.84
C GLY A 47 -7.16 -6.50 -5.91
N ARG A 48 -7.32 -6.84 -4.62
CA ARG A 48 -6.23 -6.88 -3.63
C ARG A 48 -5.18 -7.99 -3.85
N GLY A 49 -5.31 -8.74 -4.95
CA GLY A 49 -4.53 -9.92 -5.32
C GLY A 49 -3.00 -9.77 -5.22
N CYS A 50 -2.27 -10.84 -5.54
CA CYS A 50 -0.81 -10.82 -5.48
C CYS A 50 -0.19 -10.16 -6.74
N TRP A 51 0.25 -8.91 -6.60
CA TRP A 51 0.81 -8.11 -7.67
C TRP A 51 2.32 -7.97 -7.56
N LYS A 52 2.99 -7.86 -8.71
CA LYS A 52 4.39 -7.42 -8.75
C LYS A 52 4.41 -5.88 -8.67
N MET A 53 4.83 -5.35 -7.54
CA MET A 53 4.81 -3.92 -7.24
C MET A 53 6.23 -3.36 -7.06
N SER A 54 6.39 -2.05 -7.25
CA SER A 54 7.66 -1.38 -6.98
C SER A 54 7.88 -1.27 -5.46
N ALA A 55 8.97 -1.87 -4.97
CA ALA A 55 9.40 -1.76 -3.57
C ALA A 55 9.67 -0.31 -3.15
N GLU A 56 10.08 0.54 -4.09
CA GLU A 56 10.28 1.97 -3.84
C GLU A 56 8.96 2.73 -3.61
N LYS A 57 7.89 2.33 -4.32
CA LYS A 57 6.60 3.02 -4.28
C LYS A 57 5.66 2.48 -3.20
N LEU A 58 5.79 1.19 -2.84
CA LEU A 58 4.94 0.52 -1.86
C LEU A 58 4.77 1.32 -0.54
N PRO A 59 5.84 1.86 0.09
CA PRO A 59 5.70 2.61 1.35
C PRO A 59 4.86 3.88 1.25
N ARG A 60 4.59 4.38 0.04
CA ARG A 60 3.80 5.60 -0.20
C ARG A 60 2.35 5.30 -0.52
N VAL A 61 2.03 4.06 -0.90
CA VAL A 61 0.68 3.67 -1.31
C VAL A 61 -0.24 3.69 -0.09
N ARG A 62 -1.28 4.50 -0.18
CA ARG A 62 -2.33 4.66 0.82
C ARG A 62 -3.71 4.35 0.26
N PHE A 63 -3.94 4.56 -1.02
CA PHE A 63 -5.23 4.31 -1.66
C PHE A 63 -5.09 3.29 -2.79
N ALA A 64 -6.10 2.44 -2.92
CA ALA A 64 -6.21 1.49 -4.02
C ALA A 64 -7.51 1.71 -4.80
N LEU A 65 -7.39 1.77 -6.13
CA LEU A 65 -8.51 1.76 -7.06
C LEU A 65 -8.53 0.42 -7.78
N VAL A 66 -9.64 -0.31 -7.69
CA VAL A 66 -9.87 -1.50 -8.52
C VAL A 66 -10.69 -1.08 -9.72
N VAL A 67 -10.18 -1.31 -10.91
CA VAL A 67 -10.82 -0.97 -12.18
C VAL A 67 -11.18 -2.25 -12.93
N ALA A 68 -12.39 -2.30 -13.45
CA ALA A 68 -12.82 -3.35 -14.37
C ALA A 68 -13.83 -2.80 -15.37
N GLU A 69 -13.74 -3.26 -16.62
CA GLU A 69 -14.58 -2.79 -17.73
C GLU A 69 -14.53 -1.25 -17.89
N GLY A 70 -13.33 -0.68 -17.70
CA GLY A 70 -13.08 0.76 -17.89
C GLY A 70 -13.57 1.66 -16.77
N ALA A 71 -14.18 1.12 -15.71
CA ALA A 71 -14.67 1.90 -14.56
C ALA A 71 -14.10 1.41 -13.23
N VAL A 72 -13.99 2.31 -12.26
CA VAL A 72 -13.62 2.01 -10.88
C VAL A 72 -14.77 1.24 -10.20
N ARG A 73 -14.46 0.06 -9.68
CA ARG A 73 -15.39 -0.88 -9.05
C ARG A 73 -15.20 -1.02 -7.55
N ALA A 74 -14.06 -0.57 -7.02
CA ALA A 74 -13.81 -0.48 -5.58
C ALA A 74 -12.75 0.58 -5.30
N VAL A 75 -12.88 1.24 -4.15
CA VAL A 75 -11.93 2.22 -3.62
C VAL A 75 -11.60 1.80 -2.19
N ALA A 76 -10.33 1.66 -1.86
CA ALA A 76 -9.90 1.21 -0.53
C ALA A 76 -8.78 2.07 0.04
N GLU A 77 -8.74 2.19 1.37
CA GLU A 77 -7.55 2.63 2.10
C GLU A 77 -6.70 1.40 2.42
N VAL A 78 -5.41 1.51 2.10
CA VAL A 78 -4.40 0.47 2.27
C VAL A 78 -3.74 0.70 3.61
N THR A 79 -3.77 -0.32 4.45
CA THR A 79 -3.23 -0.26 5.81
C THR A 79 -1.96 -1.08 5.96
N ASP A 80 -1.80 -2.14 5.15
CA ASP A 80 -0.62 -3.01 5.20
C ASP A 80 -0.44 -3.79 3.88
N PHE A 81 0.64 -4.56 3.82
CA PHE A 81 1.04 -5.36 2.67
C PHE A 81 1.51 -6.75 3.11
N THR A 82 0.94 -7.80 2.51
CA THR A 82 1.35 -9.18 2.76
C THR A 82 2.23 -9.68 1.62
N ALA A 83 3.43 -10.16 1.95
CA ALA A 83 4.37 -10.70 0.95
C ALA A 83 4.03 -12.15 0.56
N HIS A 84 3.98 -12.42 -0.74
CA HIS A 84 3.82 -13.75 -1.34
C HIS A 84 4.92 -13.98 -2.38
N GLY A 85 6.11 -14.38 -1.93
CA GLY A 85 7.27 -14.54 -2.81
C GLY A 85 7.82 -13.19 -3.29
N ASP A 86 7.83 -12.97 -4.61
CA ASP A 86 8.19 -11.69 -5.25
C ASP A 86 6.98 -10.78 -5.51
N ARG A 87 5.80 -11.17 -5.02
CA ARG A 87 4.53 -10.44 -5.15
C ARG A 87 4.03 -9.98 -3.80
N VAL A 88 3.14 -9.00 -3.83
CA VAL A 88 2.54 -8.38 -2.65
C VAL A 88 1.03 -8.34 -2.83
N ALA A 89 0.31 -8.74 -1.78
CA ALA A 89 -1.12 -8.53 -1.64
C ALA A 89 -1.37 -7.33 -0.73
N LEU A 90 -2.46 -6.61 -1.01
CA LEU A 90 -2.82 -5.43 -0.24
C LEU A 90 -3.75 -5.81 0.90
N GLU A 91 -3.49 -5.25 2.08
CA GLU A 91 -4.41 -5.27 3.21
C GLU A 91 -4.99 -3.88 3.40
N GLY A 92 -6.29 -3.83 3.67
CA GLY A 92 -7.01 -2.57 3.72
C GLY A 92 -8.50 -2.74 3.81
N SER A 93 -9.20 -1.61 3.88
CA SER A 93 -10.65 -1.55 4.02
C SER A 93 -11.23 -0.71 2.90
N LEU A 94 -12.41 -1.12 2.42
CA LEU A 94 -13.20 -0.32 1.49
C LEU A 94 -13.52 1.05 2.11
N LEU A 95 -13.42 2.08 1.29
CA LEU A 95 -13.92 3.40 1.63
C LEU A 95 -15.41 3.47 1.34
N GLY A 96 -16.12 4.36 2.03
CA GLY A 96 -17.56 4.54 1.87
C GLY A 96 -17.94 5.97 1.50
N ALA A 97 -19.23 6.17 1.26
CA ALA A 97 -19.81 7.48 0.94
C ALA A 97 -19.41 8.55 1.97
N GLY A 98 -19.06 9.74 1.49
CA GLY A 98 -18.55 10.85 2.29
C GLY A 98 -17.03 10.88 2.41
N HIS A 99 -16.33 9.81 1.99
CA HIS A 99 -14.88 9.86 1.86
C HIS A 99 -14.49 10.49 0.51
N PRO A 100 -13.63 11.51 0.45
CA PRO A 100 -13.30 12.22 -0.79
C PRO A 100 -12.83 11.32 -1.93
N MET A 101 -11.98 10.34 -1.62
CA MET A 101 -11.51 9.36 -2.62
C MET A 101 -12.63 8.45 -3.12
N TYR A 102 -13.60 8.10 -2.26
CA TYR A 102 -14.71 7.25 -2.67
C TYR A 102 -15.63 8.04 -3.59
N ASP A 103 -16.09 9.19 -3.13
CA ASP A 103 -17.08 10.02 -3.83
C ASP A 103 -16.57 10.52 -5.19
N ALA A 104 -15.26 10.76 -5.32
CA ALA A 104 -14.66 11.21 -6.57
C ALA A 104 -14.45 10.10 -7.60
N TYR A 105 -14.21 8.85 -7.17
CA TYR A 105 -13.73 7.80 -8.08
C TYR A 105 -14.67 6.62 -8.28
N ILE A 106 -15.51 6.26 -7.31
CA ILE A 106 -16.36 5.07 -7.48
C ILE A 106 -17.28 5.22 -8.70
N GLY A 107 -17.30 4.21 -9.58
CA GLY A 107 -18.07 4.22 -10.82
C GLY A 107 -17.55 5.14 -11.93
N GLN A 108 -16.50 5.94 -11.69
CA GLN A 108 -15.89 6.80 -12.70
C GLN A 108 -14.96 6.00 -13.64
N PRO A 109 -14.61 6.56 -14.81
CA PRO A 109 -13.62 5.96 -15.71
C PRO A 109 -12.25 5.70 -15.05
N ASP A 110 -11.48 4.73 -15.59
CA ASP A 110 -10.09 4.46 -15.17
C ASP A 110 -9.25 5.76 -15.23
N PRO A 111 -8.78 6.31 -14.10
CA PRO A 111 -8.00 7.55 -14.09
C PRO A 111 -6.59 7.36 -14.67
N VAL A 112 -6.21 6.11 -15.00
CA VAL A 112 -4.91 5.72 -15.54
C VAL A 112 -5.10 4.98 -16.88
N ASP A 113 -6.03 5.43 -17.70
CA ASP A 113 -6.18 4.90 -19.07
C ASP A 113 -5.16 5.53 -20.03
N ASN A 114 -3.91 5.10 -19.90
CA ASN A 114 -2.79 5.54 -20.73
C ASN A 114 -2.41 4.51 -21.81
N GLY A 115 -3.31 3.58 -22.14
CA GLY A 115 -3.06 2.49 -23.10
C GLY A 115 -2.05 1.43 -22.64
N SER A 116 -1.51 1.54 -21.42
CA SER A 116 -0.62 0.51 -20.86
C SER A 116 -1.37 -0.80 -20.61
N MET A 117 -0.76 -1.92 -20.98
CA MET A 117 -1.26 -3.26 -20.66
C MET A 117 -0.91 -3.71 -19.23
N ASN A 118 -0.12 -2.92 -18.49
CA ASN A 118 0.21 -3.27 -17.12
C ASN A 118 -1.03 -3.10 -16.22
N PRO A 119 -1.50 -4.17 -15.54
CA PRO A 119 -2.65 -4.08 -14.67
C PRO A 119 -2.38 -3.19 -13.45
N VAL A 120 -1.11 -3.01 -13.04
CA VAL A 120 -0.72 -2.14 -11.93
C VAL A 120 -0.31 -0.76 -12.47
N GLY A 121 -1.04 0.28 -12.09
CA GLY A 121 -0.73 1.68 -12.39
C GLY A 121 -0.52 2.47 -11.10
N TYR A 122 0.43 3.39 -11.09
CA TYR A 122 0.56 4.38 -10.00
C TYR A 122 0.08 5.72 -10.52
N VAL A 123 -0.71 6.43 -9.72
CA VAL A 123 -1.36 7.66 -10.17
C VAL A 123 -1.39 8.69 -9.05
N ALA A 124 -1.17 9.95 -9.42
CA ALA A 124 -1.43 11.10 -8.57
C ALA A 124 -2.91 11.47 -8.71
N LEU A 125 -3.65 11.46 -7.61
CA LEU A 125 -5.06 11.80 -7.58
C LEU A 125 -5.25 13.12 -6.83
N PRO A 126 -5.91 14.14 -7.39
CA PRO A 126 -6.08 15.44 -6.73
C PRO A 126 -6.63 15.34 -5.30
N GLU A 127 -7.56 14.42 -5.07
CA GLU A 127 -8.23 14.18 -3.79
C GLU A 127 -7.29 13.61 -2.73
N GLU A 128 -6.14 13.06 -3.13
CA GLU A 128 -5.12 12.56 -2.22
C GLU A 128 -4.33 13.69 -1.54
N GLN A 129 -4.36 14.91 -2.10
CA GLN A 129 -3.56 16.03 -1.61
C GLN A 129 -3.89 16.41 -0.16
N GLN A 130 -5.17 16.33 0.22
CA GLN A 130 -5.60 16.59 1.60
C GLN A 130 -5.06 15.58 2.61
N PHE A 131 -4.60 14.42 2.12
CA PHE A 131 -4.07 13.32 2.91
C PHE A 131 -2.54 13.28 2.95
N LEU A 132 -1.87 14.22 2.25
CA LEU A 132 -0.41 14.33 2.26
C LEU A 132 0.10 14.72 3.64
N MET A 133 -0.60 15.66 4.30
CA MET A 133 -0.24 16.15 5.62
C MET A 133 -0.53 15.10 6.68
N ARG A 134 0.53 14.46 7.18
CA ARG A 134 0.49 13.45 8.24
C ARG A 134 1.27 13.92 9.46
N ALA A 135 0.94 13.39 10.64
CA ALA A 135 1.75 13.64 11.83
C ALA A 135 3.14 13.02 11.66
N CYS A 136 4.17 13.72 12.12
CA CYS A 136 5.53 13.23 12.08
C CYS A 136 5.65 11.96 12.94
N ALA A 137 6.13 10.87 12.32
CA ALA A 137 6.26 9.55 12.93
C ALA A 137 7.26 9.49 14.10
N CYS A 138 8.05 10.55 14.33
CA CYS A 138 8.85 10.65 15.56
C CYS A 138 7.99 10.92 16.81
N GLY A 139 6.72 11.31 16.66
CA GLY A 139 5.80 11.59 17.76
C GLY A 139 5.83 13.04 18.25
N CYS A 140 6.48 13.98 17.56
CA CYS A 140 6.56 15.38 17.99
C CYS A 140 5.25 16.18 17.82
N GLY A 141 4.22 15.60 17.20
CA GLY A 141 2.92 16.25 16.98
C GLY A 141 2.87 17.24 15.81
N ALA A 142 4.01 17.59 15.20
CA ALA A 142 4.05 18.42 14.00
C ALA A 142 3.55 17.62 12.77
N THR A 143 2.93 18.30 11.80
CA THR A 143 2.48 17.70 10.54
C THR A 143 3.46 17.99 9.41
N SER A 144 3.58 17.05 8.47
CA SER A 144 4.45 17.14 7.30
C SER A 144 3.89 16.30 6.15
N GLU A 145 4.33 16.58 4.92
CA GLU A 145 4.09 15.71 3.76
C GLU A 145 4.94 14.43 3.79
N ARG A 146 5.95 14.37 4.68
CA ARG A 146 6.87 13.24 4.88
C ARG A 146 6.54 12.49 6.17
N ASP A 147 6.94 11.22 6.24
CA ASP A 147 6.82 10.43 7.48
C ASP A 147 7.65 11.04 8.62
N PHE A 148 8.81 11.60 8.30
CA PHE A 148 9.66 12.32 9.23
C PHE A 148 9.94 13.74 8.74
N LEU A 149 9.84 14.71 9.65
CA LEU A 149 10.48 16.01 9.44
C LEU A 149 11.99 15.81 9.27
N PRO A 150 12.70 16.70 8.55
CA PRO A 150 14.13 16.55 8.33
C PRO A 150 14.92 16.27 9.63
N GLY A 151 15.62 15.12 9.69
CA GLY A 151 16.43 14.69 10.83
C GLY A 151 15.64 14.01 11.96
N HIS A 152 14.31 13.95 11.87
CA HIS A 152 13.47 13.32 12.90
C HIS A 152 13.47 11.79 12.83
N GLU A 153 13.88 11.19 11.71
CA GLU A 153 14.07 9.76 11.56
C GLU A 153 15.17 9.24 12.50
N THR A 154 16.31 9.93 12.53
CA THR A 154 17.44 9.58 13.41
C THR A 154 17.05 9.80 14.86
N ARG A 155 16.38 10.92 15.16
CA ARG A 155 15.84 11.18 16.50
C ARG A 155 14.90 10.06 16.95
N ALA A 156 13.95 9.66 16.12
CA ALA A 156 12.97 8.63 16.45
C ALA A 156 13.63 7.28 16.79
N ILE A 157 14.67 6.89 16.03
CA ILE A 157 15.46 5.68 16.30
C ILE A 157 16.20 5.82 17.63
N MET A 158 16.92 6.92 17.83
CA MET A 158 17.72 7.15 19.04
C MET A 158 16.85 7.27 20.31
N ASP A 159 15.64 7.83 20.20
CA ASP A 159 14.67 7.89 21.29
C ASP A 159 14.29 6.47 21.75
N ARG A 160 14.02 5.55 20.82
CA ARG A 160 13.72 4.13 21.13
C ARG A 160 14.93 3.37 21.67
N VAL A 161 16.13 3.66 21.16
CA VAL A 161 17.38 3.09 21.71
C VAL A 161 17.55 3.52 23.17
N ARG A 162 17.26 4.79 23.51
CA ARG A 162 17.32 5.28 24.88
C ARG A 162 16.26 4.67 25.78
N GLU A 163 15.02 4.58 25.29
CA GLU A 163 13.89 4.11 26.08
C GLU A 163 13.90 2.60 26.33
N HIS A 164 14.27 1.80 25.33
CA HIS A 164 14.13 0.33 25.40
C HIS A 164 15.44 -0.44 25.49
N PHE A 165 16.58 0.22 25.25
CA PHE A 165 17.89 -0.44 25.15
C PHE A 165 18.97 0.26 25.99
N ASP A 166 18.57 0.99 27.03
CA ASP A 166 19.45 1.75 27.94
C ASP A 166 20.40 2.73 27.22
N GLY A 167 19.99 3.21 26.04
CA GLY A 167 20.84 4.07 25.21
C GLY A 167 21.98 3.34 24.51
N ASN A 168 21.98 2.01 24.47
CA ASN A 168 23.01 1.21 23.82
C ASN A 168 22.55 0.73 22.41
N PRO A 169 23.10 1.31 21.31
CA PRO A 169 22.72 0.91 19.96
C PRO A 169 23.06 -0.55 19.62
N LEU A 170 24.09 -1.13 20.24
CA LEU A 170 24.46 -2.54 19.99
C LEU A 170 23.35 -3.49 20.46
N LYS A 171 22.72 -3.21 21.61
CA LYS A 171 21.58 -4.00 22.10
C LYS A 171 20.39 -3.94 21.15
N PHE A 172 20.14 -2.77 20.56
CA PHE A 172 19.08 -2.60 19.56
C PHE A 172 19.37 -3.40 18.28
N VAL A 173 20.60 -3.34 17.74
CA VAL A 173 20.99 -4.12 16.56
C VAL A 173 20.88 -5.62 16.83
N GLN A 174 21.43 -6.11 17.96
CA GLN A 174 21.32 -7.51 18.35
C GLN A 174 19.86 -7.97 18.49
N TRP A 175 18.98 -7.10 19.00
CA TRP A 175 17.57 -7.38 19.09
C TRP A 175 16.90 -7.48 17.71
N ILE A 176 17.23 -6.59 16.76
CA ILE A 176 16.76 -6.70 15.37
C ILE A 176 17.20 -8.03 14.77
N ASP A 177 18.49 -8.34 14.85
CA ASP A 177 19.06 -9.55 14.25
C ASP A 177 18.38 -10.81 14.80
N ASN A 178 18.21 -10.89 16.12
CA ASN A 178 17.53 -12.01 16.77
C ASN A 178 16.03 -12.09 16.39
N THR A 179 15.36 -10.95 16.25
CA THR A 179 13.94 -10.88 15.85
C THR A 179 13.76 -11.34 14.42
N LEU A 180 14.63 -10.90 13.50
CA LEU A 180 14.60 -11.32 12.09
C LEU A 180 14.93 -12.81 11.93
N ALA A 181 15.92 -13.33 12.67
CA ALA A 181 16.22 -14.77 12.67
C ALA A 181 15.02 -15.59 13.16
N SER A 182 14.34 -15.12 14.21
CA SER A 182 13.14 -15.77 14.73
C SER A 182 11.98 -15.74 13.73
N ALA A 183 11.73 -14.61 13.07
CA ALA A 183 10.70 -14.48 12.05
C ALA A 183 10.97 -15.34 10.80
N ALA A 184 12.24 -15.49 10.41
CA ALA A 184 12.66 -16.37 9.30
C ALA A 184 12.37 -17.85 9.60
N ILE A 185 12.61 -18.28 10.85
CA ILE A 185 12.27 -19.64 11.32
C ILE A 185 10.76 -19.87 11.28
N VAL A 186 9.96 -18.90 11.73
CA VAL A 186 8.48 -19.01 11.74
C VAL A 186 7.90 -19.01 10.32
N SER A 187 8.51 -18.28 9.38
CA SER A 187 8.06 -18.17 7.99
C SER A 187 8.65 -19.23 7.04
N GLY A 188 9.52 -20.12 7.53
CA GLY A 188 10.15 -21.17 6.72
C GLY A 188 11.15 -20.66 5.67
N ARG A 189 11.63 -19.40 5.80
CA ARG A 189 12.57 -18.79 4.85
C ARG A 189 13.99 -18.96 5.40
N GLN A 190 14.85 -19.76 4.74
CA GLN A 190 16.26 -19.84 5.15
C GLN A 190 17.02 -18.54 4.82
N PRO A 191 17.89 -18.05 5.72
CA PRO A 191 18.78 -16.94 5.40
C PRO A 191 19.85 -17.37 4.39
N SER A 192 20.17 -16.46 3.46
CA SER A 192 21.24 -16.56 2.46
C SER A 192 22.62 -16.34 3.05
#